data_AF-A0A916UQJ3-F1
#
_entry.id   AF-A0A916UQJ3-F1
#
_cell.length_a   1.000
_cell.length_b   1.000
_cell.length_c   1.000
_cell.angle_alpha   90.00
_cell.angle_beta   90.00
_cell.angle_gamma   90.00
#
_symmetry.space_group_name_H-M   'P 1'
#
loop_
_entity.id
_entity.type
_entity.pdbx_description
1 polymer ?
#
loop_
_entity_poly.entity_id
_entity_poly.type
_entity_poly.pdbx_seq_one_letter_code
_entity_poly.pdbx_strand_id
1 'polypeptide(L)'
;MMWMTNFFGTHADAPQRFEPLRTQLERAISDADVVGTFREKVSDIEKARETALTLGAIQNLTNDQKLELNQIEWRLLDHLIKPHLRRQSLLTTTNIHIKMEESGLLKTLAAEAGQLNLITGNDVREKLEAAFPGTRITQHRVPTEYKFETSRAGWSESMPHFPDVFDQLMVQIKAGNFEGVTFIGAGPCGKIYASAIKDAGGIAIDIGSIMDVWAGRNTRSFMLTMRQRTLMPGTRPDA
;
A
#
# COMPACT_ATOMS: atom_id res chain seq x y z
N MET A 1 17.99 8.31 -6.22
CA MET A 1 18.73 7.22 -6.90
C MET A 1 18.66 5.92 -6.12
N MET A 2 19.13 5.83 -4.88
CA MET A 2 19.21 4.57 -4.11
C MET A 2 17.89 3.76 -4.01
N TRP A 3 16.73 4.44 -3.90
CA TRP A 3 15.44 3.74 -3.85
C TRP A 3 15.03 3.08 -5.18
N MET A 4 15.45 3.65 -6.32
CA MET A 4 15.13 3.11 -7.65
C MET A 4 15.94 1.85 -7.92
N THR A 5 17.24 1.86 -7.60
CA THR A 5 18.11 0.68 -7.70
C THR A 5 17.62 -0.45 -6.79
N ASN A 6 17.15 -0.14 -5.59
CA ASN A 6 16.59 -1.14 -4.67
C ASN A 6 15.32 -1.83 -5.20
N PHE A 7 14.50 -1.12 -5.97
CA PHE A 7 13.25 -1.64 -6.52
C PHE A 7 13.43 -2.31 -7.88
N PHE A 8 14.18 -1.66 -8.78
CA PHE A 8 14.26 -2.03 -10.19
C PHE A 8 15.61 -2.69 -10.58
N GLY A 9 16.58 -2.74 -9.67
CA GLY A 9 17.90 -3.35 -9.91
C GLY A 9 18.79 -2.50 -10.82
N THR A 10 19.69 -3.17 -11.54
CA THR A 10 20.59 -2.56 -12.55
C THR A 10 19.84 -1.89 -13.71
N HIS A 11 18.56 -2.22 -13.90
CA HIS A 11 17.68 -1.54 -14.84
C HIS A 11 17.35 -0.10 -14.44
N ALA A 12 17.67 0.31 -13.21
CA ALA A 12 17.51 1.67 -12.70
C ALA A 12 18.49 2.70 -13.30
N ASP A 13 19.57 2.25 -13.96
CA ASP A 13 20.68 3.09 -14.41
C ASP A 13 20.39 3.91 -15.69
N ALA A 14 19.16 3.82 -16.22
CA ALA A 14 18.68 4.63 -17.33
C ALA A 14 17.59 5.63 -16.87
N PRO A 15 17.95 6.78 -16.25
CA PRO A 15 17.01 7.73 -15.65
C PRO A 15 15.86 8.15 -16.58
N GLN A 16 16.12 8.31 -17.88
CA GLN A 16 15.13 8.70 -18.88
C GLN A 16 13.97 7.70 -19.01
N ARG A 17 14.17 6.42 -18.67
CA ARG A 17 13.12 5.39 -18.70
C ARG A 17 12.13 5.52 -17.54
N PHE A 18 12.49 6.21 -16.45
CA PHE A 18 11.65 6.35 -15.24
C PHE A 18 10.86 7.64 -15.19
N GLU A 19 11.12 8.59 -16.07
CA GLU A 19 10.38 9.85 -16.13
C GLU A 19 8.88 9.64 -16.45
N PRO A 20 8.49 8.74 -17.38
CA PRO A 20 7.10 8.36 -17.55
C PRO A 20 6.50 7.70 -16.30
N LEU A 21 7.29 6.91 -15.57
CA LEU A 21 6.85 6.27 -14.32
C LEU A 21 6.60 7.31 -13.23
N ARG A 22 7.50 8.29 -13.07
CA ARG A 22 7.37 9.41 -12.13
C ARG A 22 6.09 10.20 -12.40
N THR A 23 5.87 10.58 -13.66
CA THR A 23 4.69 11.35 -14.07
C THR A 23 3.40 10.58 -13.79
N GLN A 24 3.38 9.27 -14.10
CA GLN A 24 2.23 8.41 -13.80
C GLN A 24 2.01 8.25 -12.29
N LEU A 25 3.08 8.14 -11.50
CA LEU A 25 3.00 8.02 -10.05
C LEU A 25 2.46 9.31 -9.41
N GLU A 26 2.94 10.48 -9.83
CA GLU A 26 2.45 11.78 -9.37
C GLU A 26 0.96 11.94 -9.67
N ARG A 27 0.54 11.57 -10.88
CA ARG A 27 -0.88 11.53 -11.24
C ARG A 27 -1.67 10.58 -10.36
N ALA A 28 -1.21 9.34 -10.20
CA ALA A 28 -1.90 8.33 -9.40
C ALA A 28 -2.09 8.77 -7.95
N ILE A 29 -1.09 9.44 -7.36
CA ILE A 29 -1.19 10.00 -6.00
C ILE A 29 -2.17 11.17 -5.96
N SER A 30 -2.10 12.09 -6.93
CA SER A 30 -2.97 13.27 -7.00
C SER A 30 -4.44 12.91 -7.23
N ASP A 31 -4.72 11.81 -7.94
CA ASP A 31 -6.06 11.33 -8.29
C ASP A 31 -6.63 10.28 -7.31
N ALA A 32 -5.86 9.87 -6.29
CA ALA A 32 -6.27 8.84 -5.32
C ALA A 32 -7.42 9.32 -4.41
N ASP A 33 -8.34 8.40 -4.07
CA ASP A 33 -9.46 8.72 -3.16
C ASP A 33 -9.02 8.81 -1.70
N VAL A 34 -7.98 8.06 -1.34
CA VAL A 34 -7.40 8.03 0.01
C VAL A 34 -5.88 8.13 -0.12
N VAL A 35 -5.28 9.11 0.56
CA VAL A 35 -3.83 9.34 0.53
C VAL A 35 -3.27 9.21 1.95
N GLY A 36 -2.36 8.25 2.11
CA GLY A 36 -1.60 8.08 3.34
C GLY A 36 -0.41 9.04 3.40
N THR A 37 -0.29 9.82 4.47
CA THR A 37 0.83 10.76 4.70
C THR A 37 1.69 10.33 5.89
N PHE A 38 3.01 10.37 5.72
CA PHE A 38 3.97 10.03 6.79
C PHE A 38 4.03 11.17 7.81
N ARG A 39 3.92 10.86 9.10
CA ARG A 39 4.23 11.81 10.19
C ARG A 39 5.67 12.32 10.10
N GLU A 40 6.60 11.48 9.65
CA GLU A 40 8.04 11.76 9.70
C GLU A 40 8.55 12.75 8.64
N LYS A 41 7.80 13.05 7.56
CA LYS A 41 8.10 14.19 6.68
C LYS A 41 7.61 15.54 7.23
N VAL A 42 6.90 15.49 8.35
CA VAL A 42 6.52 16.63 9.18
C VAL A 42 7.62 16.86 10.22
N SER A 43 8.89 16.78 9.78
CA SER A 43 10.05 16.95 10.66
C SER A 43 10.09 18.31 11.33
N ASP A 44 9.28 19.28 10.92
CA ASP A 44 9.19 20.58 11.58
C ASP A 44 8.16 20.60 12.71
N ILE A 45 7.06 19.83 12.62
CA ILE A 45 6.04 19.76 13.69
C ILE A 45 6.44 18.74 14.74
N GLU A 46 6.96 17.57 14.36
CA GLU A 46 7.45 16.60 15.34
C GLU A 46 8.72 17.08 16.03
N LYS A 47 9.61 17.81 15.35
CA LYS A 47 10.79 18.42 15.98
C LYS A 47 10.39 19.62 16.83
N ALA A 48 9.35 20.38 16.46
CA ALA A 48 8.74 21.37 17.36
C ALA A 48 8.09 20.69 18.58
N ARG A 49 7.47 19.53 18.39
CA ARG A 49 6.84 18.73 19.46
C ARG A 49 7.88 18.06 20.36
N GLU A 50 8.96 17.52 19.82
CA GLU A 50 10.12 17.03 20.56
C GLU A 50 10.80 18.18 21.29
N THR A 51 11.07 19.30 20.63
CA THR A 51 11.60 20.51 21.28
C THR A 51 10.69 20.96 22.42
N ALA A 52 9.37 20.98 22.23
CA ALA A 52 8.41 21.31 23.27
C ALA A 52 8.30 20.22 24.38
N LEU A 53 8.49 18.94 24.07
CA LEU A 53 8.59 17.83 25.03
C LEU A 53 9.88 17.91 25.86
N THR A 54 11.01 18.23 25.23
CA THR A 54 12.32 18.44 25.85
C THR A 54 12.32 19.71 26.71
N LEU A 55 11.57 20.73 26.32
CA LEU A 55 11.31 21.94 27.11
C LEU A 55 10.23 21.74 28.19
N GLY A 56 9.66 20.53 28.34
CA GLY A 56 8.68 20.19 29.38
C GLY A 56 7.23 20.64 29.13
N ALA A 57 6.93 21.25 27.98
CA ALA A 57 5.61 21.81 27.67
C ALA A 57 4.53 20.78 27.31
N ILE A 58 4.92 19.56 26.89
CA ILE A 58 3.97 18.54 26.37
C ILE A 58 3.84 17.31 27.30
N GLN A 59 4.68 17.17 28.32
CA GLN A 59 4.66 16.00 29.21
C GLN A 59 3.38 15.89 30.07
N ASN A 60 2.61 16.98 30.19
CA ASN A 60 1.39 17.06 31.01
C ASN A 60 0.09 17.16 30.21
N LEU A 61 0.10 16.91 28.89
CA LEU A 61 -1.14 16.95 28.11
C LEU A 61 -2.07 15.79 28.46
N THR A 62 -3.33 16.10 28.73
CA THR A 62 -4.40 15.11 28.83
C THR A 62 -4.62 14.41 27.49
N ASN A 63 -5.35 13.28 27.48
CA ASN A 63 -5.68 12.59 26.23
C ASN A 63 -6.49 13.47 25.27
N ASP A 64 -7.37 14.33 25.81
CA ASP A 64 -8.17 15.26 25.02
C ASP A 64 -7.31 16.32 24.34
N GLN A 65 -6.33 16.87 25.06
CA GLN A 65 -5.37 17.84 24.50
C GLN A 65 -4.47 17.21 23.42
N LYS A 66 -4.11 15.93 23.59
CA LYS A 66 -3.40 15.18 22.54
C LYS A 66 -4.28 14.98 21.30
N LEU A 67 -5.58 14.72 21.49
CA LEU A 67 -6.54 14.57 20.39
C LEU A 67 -6.74 15.88 19.64
N GLU A 68 -6.87 17.00 20.34
CA GLU A 68 -7.00 18.34 19.76
C GLU A 68 -5.75 18.72 18.95
N LEU A 69 -4.56 18.46 19.49
CA LEU A 69 -3.31 18.68 18.76
C LEU A 69 -3.24 17.84 17.48
N ASN A 70 -3.61 16.56 17.55
CA ASN A 70 -3.70 15.70 16.36
C ASN A 70 -4.68 16.27 15.32
N GLN A 71 -5.83 16.82 15.75
CA GLN A 71 -6.79 17.42 14.83
C GLN A 71 -6.22 18.66 14.14
N ILE A 72 -5.46 19.49 14.85
CA ILE A 72 -4.79 20.67 14.29
C ILE A 72 -3.72 20.23 13.28
N GLU A 73 -2.91 19.22 13.61
CA GLU A 73 -1.93 18.61 12.69
C GLU A 73 -2.60 18.14 11.39
N TRP A 74 -3.71 17.41 11.49
CA TRP A 74 -4.45 16.94 10.31
C TRP A 74 -5.03 18.08 9.47
N ARG A 75 -5.53 19.15 10.09
CA ARG A 75 -6.02 20.34 9.36
C ARG A 75 -4.90 21.06 8.62
N LEU A 76 -3.71 21.18 9.23
CA LEU A 76 -2.53 21.75 8.58
C LEU A 76 -2.06 20.90 7.39
N LEU A 77 -2.04 19.58 7.56
CA LEU A 77 -1.70 18.65 6.48
C LEU A 77 -2.73 18.70 5.34
N ASP A 78 -4.02 18.77 5.65
CA ASP A 78 -5.08 19.00 4.66
C ASP A 78 -4.81 20.30 3.91
N HIS A 79 -4.48 21.39 4.59
CA HIS A 79 -4.19 22.65 3.93
C HIS A 79 -2.95 22.62 3.01
N LEU A 80 -1.89 21.91 3.41
CA LEU A 80 -0.64 21.86 2.64
C LEU A 80 -0.69 20.86 1.48
N ILE A 81 -1.37 19.73 1.65
CA ILE A 81 -1.34 18.61 0.70
C ILE A 81 -2.51 18.68 -0.28
N LYS A 82 -3.71 19.05 0.19
CA LYS A 82 -4.93 19.08 -0.62
C LYS A 82 -4.83 19.96 -1.87
N PRO A 83 -4.12 21.12 -1.90
CA PRO A 83 -3.92 21.88 -3.13
C PRO A 83 -3.20 21.11 -4.24
N HIS A 84 -2.46 20.06 -3.89
CA HIS A 84 -1.75 19.19 -4.83
C HIS A 84 -2.54 17.92 -5.20
N LEU A 85 -3.71 17.71 -4.60
CA LEU A 85 -4.62 16.61 -4.92
C LEU A 85 -5.72 17.13 -5.85
N ARG A 86 -5.98 16.42 -6.94
CA ARG A 86 -6.96 16.80 -7.97
C ARG A 86 -8.40 16.53 -7.55
N ARG A 87 -8.59 15.70 -6.52
CA ARG A 87 -9.90 15.33 -5.95
C ARG A 87 -9.98 15.67 -4.46
N GLN A 88 -11.19 15.63 -3.90
CA GLN A 88 -11.44 15.66 -2.45
C GLN A 88 -10.98 14.34 -1.81
N SER A 89 -9.68 14.05 -1.89
CA SER A 89 -9.09 12.86 -1.29
C SER A 89 -9.20 12.92 0.23
N LEU A 90 -9.45 11.76 0.84
CA LEU A 90 -9.35 11.59 2.27
C LEU A 90 -7.88 11.43 2.66
N LEU A 91 -7.41 12.27 3.58
CA LEU A 91 -6.08 12.13 4.16
C LEU A 91 -6.11 11.15 5.33
N THR A 92 -5.11 10.28 5.39
CA THR A 92 -4.96 9.29 6.46
C THR A 92 -3.49 9.00 6.74
N THR A 93 -3.23 8.15 7.72
CA THR A 93 -1.87 7.66 8.01
C THR A 93 -1.35 6.75 6.90
N THR A 94 -0.04 6.79 6.62
CA THR A 94 0.61 5.79 5.75
C THR A 94 0.42 4.36 6.22
N ASN A 95 0.11 4.15 7.50
CA ASN A 95 -0.18 2.86 8.10
C ASN A 95 -1.67 2.47 8.04
N ILE A 96 -2.48 3.09 7.18
CA ILE A 96 -3.92 2.77 7.11
C ILE A 96 -4.17 1.29 6.76
N HIS A 97 -3.35 0.72 5.86
CA HIS A 97 -3.41 -0.71 5.51
C HIS A 97 -3.22 -1.64 6.71
N ILE A 98 -2.36 -1.26 7.67
CA ILE A 98 -2.19 -1.95 8.95
C ILE A 98 -3.47 -1.90 9.78
N LYS A 99 -4.10 -0.72 9.88
CA LYS A 99 -5.34 -0.55 10.64
C LYS A 99 -6.52 -1.29 10.02
N MET A 100 -6.58 -1.36 8.69
CA MET A 100 -7.57 -2.15 7.97
C MET A 100 -7.37 -3.66 8.21
N GLU A 101 -6.13 -4.15 8.33
CA GLU A 101 -5.87 -5.54 8.69
C GLU A 101 -6.23 -5.81 10.16
N GLU A 102 -5.77 -4.97 11.10
CA GLU A 102 -6.01 -5.13 12.54
C GLU A 102 -7.50 -5.13 12.91
N SER A 103 -8.30 -4.31 12.21
CA SER A 103 -9.76 -4.25 12.39
C SER A 103 -10.51 -5.40 11.71
N GLY A 104 -9.84 -6.22 10.89
CA GLY A 104 -10.47 -7.27 10.10
C GLY A 104 -11.16 -6.77 8.83
N LEU A 105 -11.16 -5.45 8.55
CA LEU A 105 -11.81 -4.88 7.38
C LEU A 105 -11.31 -5.50 6.06
N LEU A 106 -10.00 -5.74 5.92
CA LEU A 106 -9.46 -6.39 4.71
C LEU A 106 -10.00 -7.81 4.52
N LYS A 107 -10.22 -8.55 5.62
CA LYS A 107 -10.76 -9.91 5.60
C LYS A 107 -12.24 -9.90 5.25
N THR A 108 -13.01 -8.95 5.80
CA THR A 108 -14.41 -8.74 5.45
C THR A 108 -14.55 -8.41 3.96
N LEU A 109 -13.77 -7.46 3.46
CA LEU A 109 -13.75 -7.12 2.02
C LEU A 109 -13.37 -8.33 1.16
N ALA A 110 -12.35 -9.11 1.56
CA ALA A 110 -11.98 -10.33 0.85
C ALA A 110 -13.11 -11.37 0.82
N ALA A 111 -13.81 -11.56 1.94
CA ALA A 111 -14.89 -12.54 2.06
C ALA A 111 -16.17 -12.14 1.32
N GLU A 112 -16.45 -10.83 1.22
CA GLU A 112 -17.69 -10.32 0.64
C GLU A 112 -17.57 -9.88 -0.83
N ALA A 113 -16.36 -9.76 -1.37
CA ALA A 113 -16.15 -9.24 -2.73
C ALA A 113 -16.73 -10.12 -3.84
N GLY A 114 -17.00 -11.42 -3.59
CA GLY A 114 -17.37 -12.42 -4.59
C GLY A 114 -16.19 -12.79 -5.52
N GLN A 115 -15.46 -11.79 -6.01
CA GLN A 115 -14.18 -11.93 -6.71
C GLN A 115 -13.12 -10.99 -6.10
N LEU A 116 -11.95 -11.56 -5.81
CA LEU A 116 -10.78 -10.87 -5.30
C LEU A 116 -9.60 -11.04 -6.27
N ASN A 117 -9.14 -9.94 -6.86
CA ASN A 117 -7.92 -9.91 -7.66
C ASN A 117 -6.74 -9.51 -6.77
N LEU A 118 -5.59 -10.14 -6.98
CA LEU A 118 -4.37 -9.89 -6.23
C LEU A 118 -3.28 -9.46 -7.20
N ILE A 119 -2.65 -8.31 -6.97
CA ILE A 119 -1.44 -7.89 -7.69
C ILE A 119 -0.30 -7.85 -6.68
N THR A 120 0.55 -8.88 -6.70
CA THR A 120 1.58 -9.06 -5.67
C THR A 120 2.75 -9.87 -6.19
N GLY A 121 3.94 -9.68 -5.61
CA GLY A 121 5.08 -10.56 -5.87
C GLY A 121 5.12 -11.83 -5.03
N ASN A 122 4.27 -11.91 -4.00
CA ASN A 122 4.14 -13.08 -3.15
C ASN A 122 3.23 -14.13 -3.79
N ASP A 123 3.47 -15.40 -3.48
CA ASP A 123 2.54 -16.47 -3.81
C ASP A 123 1.62 -16.74 -2.61
N VAL A 124 0.38 -16.24 -2.70
CA VAL A 124 -0.59 -16.23 -1.59
C VAL A 124 -1.93 -16.84 -1.96
N ARG A 125 -2.12 -17.19 -3.24
CA ARG A 125 -3.40 -17.63 -3.79
C ARG A 125 -4.01 -18.79 -3.02
N GLU A 126 -3.31 -19.91 -2.90
CA GLU A 126 -3.84 -21.13 -2.25
C GLU A 126 -4.24 -20.88 -0.79
N LYS A 127 -3.42 -20.10 -0.06
CA LYS A 127 -3.70 -19.73 1.33
C LYS A 127 -4.97 -18.89 1.44
N LEU A 128 -5.18 -17.97 0.51
CA LEU A 128 -6.36 -17.10 0.50
C LEU A 128 -7.60 -17.85 0.00
N GLU A 129 -7.47 -18.79 -0.94
CA GLU A 129 -8.57 -19.67 -1.38
C GLU A 129 -9.05 -20.55 -0.21
N ALA A 130 -8.12 -21.07 0.59
CA ALA A 130 -8.47 -21.82 1.81
C ALA A 130 -9.12 -20.93 2.89
N ALA A 131 -8.67 -19.67 3.03
CA ALA A 131 -9.21 -18.73 4.02
C ALA A 131 -10.59 -18.16 3.62
N PHE A 132 -10.86 -18.04 2.32
CA PHE A 132 -12.06 -17.41 1.76
C PHE A 132 -12.72 -18.30 0.70
N PRO A 133 -13.29 -19.47 1.09
CA PRO A 133 -13.80 -20.46 0.14
C PRO A 133 -14.99 -19.99 -0.72
N GLY A 134 -15.65 -18.90 -0.34
CA GLY A 134 -16.74 -18.27 -1.10
C GLY A 134 -16.28 -17.21 -2.11
N THR A 135 -14.98 -16.89 -2.13
CA THR A 135 -14.43 -15.82 -2.97
C THR A 135 -13.60 -16.41 -4.10
N ARG A 136 -13.92 -16.03 -5.35
CA ARG A 136 -13.07 -16.36 -6.50
C ARG A 136 -11.80 -15.53 -6.45
N ILE A 137 -10.63 -16.18 -6.37
CA ILE A 137 -9.35 -15.48 -6.29
C ILE A 137 -8.57 -15.58 -7.60
N THR A 138 -8.17 -14.43 -8.13
CA THR A 138 -7.27 -14.31 -9.28
C THR A 138 -5.97 -13.64 -8.83
N GLN A 139 -4.82 -14.25 -9.10
CA GLN A 139 -3.51 -13.68 -8.73
C GLN A 139 -2.70 -13.30 -9.98
N HIS A 140 -2.42 -12.00 -10.12
CA HIS A 140 -1.49 -11.43 -11.08
C HIS A 140 -0.14 -11.25 -10.39
N ARG A 141 0.78 -12.20 -10.63
CA ARG A 141 2.11 -12.12 -10.03
C ARG A 141 2.93 -11.01 -10.69
N VAL A 142 3.66 -10.23 -9.89
CA VAL A 142 4.67 -9.27 -10.36
C VAL A 142 6.04 -9.56 -9.72
N PRO A 143 7.18 -9.14 -10.30
CA PRO A 143 8.46 -9.31 -9.64
C PRO A 143 8.52 -8.58 -8.29
N THR A 144 9.08 -9.20 -7.26
CA THR A 144 9.36 -8.56 -5.96
C THR A 144 10.51 -7.56 -6.08
N GLU A 145 10.68 -6.68 -5.08
CA GLU A 145 11.79 -5.70 -5.09
C GLU A 145 13.13 -6.41 -5.26
N TYR A 146 14.01 -5.82 -6.09
CA TYR A 146 15.30 -6.43 -6.45
C TYR A 146 16.15 -6.76 -5.22
N LYS A 147 16.11 -5.92 -4.17
CA LYS A 147 16.83 -6.14 -2.91
C LYS A 147 16.43 -7.41 -2.14
N PHE A 148 15.31 -8.05 -2.49
CA PHE A 148 14.82 -9.27 -1.86
C PHE A 148 15.10 -10.49 -2.76
N GLU A 149 16.35 -10.74 -3.16
CA GLU A 149 16.77 -11.81 -4.08
C GLU A 149 16.15 -13.19 -3.77
N THR A 150 16.18 -13.63 -2.51
CA THR A 150 15.61 -14.93 -2.07
C THR A 150 14.09 -15.04 -2.30
N SER A 151 13.41 -13.91 -2.46
CA SER A 151 11.97 -13.80 -2.65
C SER A 151 11.55 -13.81 -4.13
N ARG A 152 12.53 -13.73 -5.05
CA ARG A 152 12.34 -13.74 -6.52
C ARG A 152 12.23 -15.15 -7.11
N ALA A 153 12.10 -16.19 -6.28
CA ALA A 153 11.88 -17.56 -6.76
C ALA A 153 10.76 -17.60 -7.82
N GLY A 154 11.10 -18.06 -9.02
CA GLY A 154 10.20 -18.10 -10.18
C GLY A 154 10.19 -16.86 -11.08
N TRP A 155 11.12 -15.90 -10.92
CA TRP A 155 11.29 -14.75 -11.80
C TRP A 155 12.68 -14.71 -12.44
N SER A 156 12.77 -14.44 -13.74
CA SER A 156 14.05 -14.23 -14.43
C SER A 156 14.51 -12.78 -14.31
N GLU A 157 15.83 -12.55 -14.31
CA GLU A 157 16.40 -11.19 -14.38
C GLU A 157 16.01 -10.44 -15.68
N SER A 158 15.62 -11.20 -16.71
CA SER A 158 15.19 -10.70 -18.02
C SER A 158 13.76 -10.16 -18.06
N MET A 159 12.97 -10.28 -16.99
CA MET A 159 11.62 -9.72 -16.89
C MET A 159 11.50 -8.83 -15.65
N PRO A 160 12.07 -7.61 -15.67
CA PRO A 160 11.93 -6.66 -14.57
C PRO A 160 10.47 -6.26 -14.36
N HIS A 161 10.15 -5.81 -13.14
CA HIS A 161 8.82 -5.31 -12.84
C HIS A 161 8.46 -4.13 -13.76
N PHE A 162 9.38 -3.19 -13.95
CA PHE A 162 9.23 -2.09 -14.89
C PHE A 162 10.40 -2.09 -15.90
N PRO A 163 10.15 -1.86 -17.20
CA PRO A 163 8.83 -1.62 -17.81
C PRO A 163 8.04 -2.91 -18.14
N ASP A 164 8.72 -4.05 -18.26
CA ASP A 164 8.18 -5.22 -18.97
C ASP A 164 6.90 -5.82 -18.37
N VAL A 165 6.96 -6.32 -17.13
CA VAL A 165 5.76 -6.89 -16.49
C VAL A 165 4.71 -5.82 -16.23
N PHE A 166 5.15 -4.59 -15.97
CA PHE A 166 4.29 -3.44 -15.77
C PHE A 166 3.42 -3.16 -17.00
N ASP A 167 4.02 -3.07 -18.19
CA ASP A 167 3.29 -2.78 -19.42
C ASP A 167 2.31 -3.91 -19.77
N GLN A 168 2.72 -5.17 -19.59
CA GLN A 168 1.83 -6.33 -19.79
C GLN A 168 0.61 -6.27 -18.88
N LEU A 169 0.80 -5.99 -17.59
CA LEU A 169 -0.32 -5.90 -16.64
C LEU A 169 -1.19 -4.68 -16.90
N MET A 170 -0.61 -3.55 -17.31
CA MET A 170 -1.37 -2.35 -17.67
C MET A 170 -2.29 -2.57 -18.87
N VAL A 171 -1.89 -3.38 -19.85
CA VAL A 171 -2.78 -3.79 -20.95
C VAL A 171 -4.00 -4.57 -20.42
N GLN A 172 -3.78 -5.51 -19.49
CA GLN A 172 -4.86 -6.30 -18.88
C GLN A 172 -5.81 -5.42 -18.06
N ILE A 173 -5.27 -4.48 -17.27
CA ILE A 173 -6.06 -3.55 -16.47
C ILE A 173 -6.93 -2.69 -17.38
N LYS A 174 -6.36 -2.10 -18.44
CA LYS A 174 -7.08 -1.26 -19.40
C LYS A 174 -8.13 -2.01 -20.22
N ALA A 175 -7.98 -3.32 -20.37
CA ALA A 175 -8.99 -4.17 -21.01
C ALA A 175 -10.22 -4.39 -20.12
N GLY A 176 -10.20 -3.98 -18.84
CA GLY A 176 -11.34 -4.07 -17.92
C GLY A 176 -11.49 -5.43 -17.23
N ASN A 177 -10.47 -6.30 -17.27
CA ASN A 177 -10.54 -7.66 -16.74
C ASN A 177 -10.35 -7.76 -15.20
N PHE A 178 -10.80 -6.75 -14.45
CA PHE A 178 -10.61 -6.62 -12.99
C PHE A 178 -11.95 -6.43 -12.26
N GLU A 179 -12.86 -7.39 -12.42
CA GLU A 179 -14.12 -7.43 -11.69
C GLU A 179 -13.91 -7.67 -10.18
N GLY A 180 -14.76 -7.09 -9.34
CA GLY A 180 -14.69 -7.22 -7.89
C GLY A 180 -13.66 -6.28 -7.25
N VAL A 181 -13.06 -6.73 -6.14
CA VAL A 181 -12.08 -5.95 -5.37
C VAL A 181 -10.68 -6.39 -5.76
N THR A 182 -9.75 -5.43 -5.91
CA THR A 182 -8.34 -5.71 -6.19
C THR A 182 -7.47 -5.29 -5.02
N PHE A 183 -6.73 -6.23 -4.43
CA PHE A 183 -5.69 -5.93 -3.44
C PHE A 183 -4.31 -5.90 -4.08
N ILE A 184 -3.54 -4.87 -3.74
CA ILE A 184 -2.26 -4.58 -4.39
C ILE A 184 -1.15 -4.55 -3.34
N GLY A 185 -0.08 -5.29 -3.60
CA GLY A 185 1.18 -5.30 -2.86
C GLY A 185 2.34 -5.31 -3.84
N ALA A 186 2.50 -4.21 -4.59
CA ALA A 186 3.40 -4.12 -5.75
C ALA A 186 4.28 -2.85 -5.73
N GLY A 187 4.61 -2.35 -4.54
CA GLY A 187 5.47 -1.19 -4.37
C GLY A 187 4.95 0.08 -5.09
N PRO A 188 5.84 0.94 -5.60
CA PRO A 188 5.48 2.16 -6.31
C PRO A 188 4.58 1.94 -7.53
N CYS A 189 4.84 0.87 -8.32
CA CYS A 189 4.00 0.50 -9.46
C CYS A 189 2.55 0.20 -9.04
N GLY A 190 2.36 -0.32 -7.83
CA GLY A 190 1.05 -0.62 -7.26
C GLY A 190 0.10 0.58 -7.24
N LYS A 191 0.62 1.80 -7.05
CA LYS A 191 -0.20 3.03 -7.04
C LYS A 191 -0.76 3.34 -8.43
N ILE A 192 0.05 3.10 -9.45
CA ILE A 192 -0.35 3.31 -10.84
C ILE A 192 -1.36 2.23 -11.25
N TYR A 193 -1.17 0.97 -10.85
CA TYR A 193 -2.19 -0.06 -11.05
C TYR A 193 -3.50 0.29 -10.37
N ALA A 194 -3.46 0.77 -9.12
CA ALA A 194 -4.67 1.18 -8.40
C ALA A 194 -5.42 2.29 -9.15
N SER A 195 -4.69 3.32 -9.62
CA SER A 195 -5.26 4.39 -10.42
C SER A 195 -5.84 3.89 -11.74
N ALA A 196 -5.16 2.97 -12.43
CA ALA A 196 -5.61 2.46 -13.72
C ALA A 196 -6.85 1.54 -13.58
N ILE A 197 -6.93 0.73 -12.52
CA ILE A 197 -8.10 -0.08 -12.21
C ILE A 197 -9.30 0.82 -11.90
N LYS A 198 -9.09 1.87 -11.10
CA LYS A 198 -10.11 2.89 -10.82
C LYS A 198 -10.60 3.56 -12.10
N ASP A 199 -9.69 3.98 -12.99
CA ASP A 199 -10.05 4.61 -14.26
C ASP A 199 -10.83 3.65 -15.18
N ALA A 200 -10.62 2.34 -15.05
CA ALA A 200 -11.40 1.29 -15.71
C ALA A 200 -12.74 0.95 -15.00
N GLY A 201 -13.09 1.65 -13.92
CA GLY A 201 -14.33 1.45 -13.16
C GLY A 201 -14.27 0.39 -12.07
N GLY A 202 -13.08 -0.15 -11.77
CA GLY A 202 -12.87 -1.17 -10.73
C GLY A 202 -12.56 -0.59 -9.34
N ILE A 203 -12.47 -1.48 -8.35
CA ILE A 203 -12.11 -1.15 -6.97
C ILE A 203 -10.69 -1.67 -6.69
N ALA A 204 -9.77 -0.78 -6.30
CA ALA A 204 -8.40 -1.15 -5.98
C ALA A 204 -7.96 -0.59 -4.63
N ILE A 205 -7.35 -1.44 -3.80
CA ILE A 205 -6.81 -1.09 -2.49
C ILE A 205 -5.34 -1.52 -2.44
N ASP A 206 -4.43 -0.54 -2.35
CA ASP A 206 -3.01 -0.78 -2.09
C ASP A 206 -2.84 -1.11 -0.60
N ILE A 207 -2.66 -2.40 -0.31
CA ILE A 207 -2.47 -2.91 1.06
C ILE A 207 -0.99 -3.15 1.38
N GLY A 208 -0.09 -2.83 0.45
CA GLY A 208 1.36 -2.86 0.65
C GLY A 208 1.85 -4.13 1.32
N SER A 209 2.54 -3.95 2.46
CA SER A 209 3.17 -5.05 3.21
C SER A 209 2.18 -6.02 3.88
N ILE A 210 0.88 -5.77 3.88
CA ILE A 210 -0.09 -6.80 4.34
C ILE A 210 0.01 -8.05 3.46
N MET A 211 0.32 -7.89 2.17
CA MET A 211 0.60 -9.05 1.31
C MET A 211 1.80 -9.88 1.78
N ASP A 212 2.81 -9.25 2.40
CA ASP A 212 3.93 -9.98 3.00
C ASP A 212 3.48 -10.73 4.26
N VAL A 213 2.63 -10.12 5.08
CA VAL A 213 2.04 -10.77 6.26
C VAL A 213 1.26 -12.02 5.84
N TRP A 214 0.38 -11.89 4.86
CA TRP A 214 -0.45 -12.99 4.34
C TRP A 214 0.38 -14.09 3.68
N ALA A 215 1.50 -13.74 3.07
CA ALA A 215 2.47 -14.71 2.57
C ALA A 215 3.23 -15.45 3.67
N GLY A 216 3.18 -14.98 4.92
CA GLY A 216 4.04 -15.46 5.98
C GLY A 216 5.50 -15.06 5.75
N ARG A 217 5.75 -13.83 5.25
CA ARG A 217 7.07 -13.18 5.12
C ARG A 217 7.27 -12.11 6.20
N ASN A 218 8.51 -11.86 6.58
CA ASN A 218 8.85 -10.91 7.66
C ASN A 218 9.81 -9.85 7.10
N THR A 219 9.27 -8.96 6.29
CA THR A 219 10.02 -7.90 5.60
C THR A 219 10.13 -6.60 6.44
N ARG A 220 9.48 -6.52 7.61
CA ARG A 220 9.42 -5.34 8.50
C ARG A 220 9.29 -5.74 9.96
N SER A 221 9.94 -5.00 10.85
CA SER A 221 10.02 -5.28 12.30
C SER A 221 8.67 -5.43 13.01
N PHE A 222 7.65 -4.66 12.61
CA PHE A 222 6.31 -4.72 13.21
C PHE A 222 5.48 -5.95 12.80
N MET A 223 5.91 -6.75 11.83
CA MET A 223 5.11 -7.87 11.33
C MET A 223 5.19 -9.13 12.19
N LEU A 224 6.20 -9.23 13.07
CA LEU A 224 6.32 -10.32 14.04
C LEU A 224 5.13 -10.39 15.00
N THR A 225 4.59 -9.24 15.41
CA THR A 225 3.41 -9.16 16.28
C THR A 225 2.09 -9.40 15.52
N MET A 226 2.01 -9.08 14.23
CA MET A 226 0.81 -9.26 13.41
C MET A 226 0.55 -10.71 13.00
N ARG A 227 1.61 -11.48 12.71
CA ARG A 227 1.47 -12.87 12.22
C ARG A 227 0.66 -13.78 13.13
N GLN A 228 0.68 -13.54 14.44
CA GLN A 228 -0.05 -14.37 15.41
C GLN A 228 -1.58 -14.25 15.28
N ARG A 229 -2.09 -13.25 14.54
CA ARG A 229 -3.53 -12.92 14.43
C ARG A 229 -4.06 -12.93 12.98
N THR A 230 -3.22 -13.27 12.01
CA THR A 230 -3.51 -13.04 10.59
C THR A 230 -3.77 -14.37 9.87
N LEU A 231 -4.87 -14.44 9.10
CA LEU A 231 -5.35 -15.63 8.34
C LEU A 231 -5.74 -16.88 9.18
N MET A 232 -6.36 -16.69 10.35
CA MET A 232 -7.07 -17.79 11.04
C MET A 232 -8.49 -17.93 10.47
N PRO A 233 -8.92 -19.12 10.01
CA PRO A 233 -10.31 -19.38 9.67
C PRO A 233 -11.19 -19.13 10.90
N GLY A 234 -12.22 -18.29 10.77
CA GLY A 234 -13.29 -18.21 11.77
C GLY A 234 -13.25 -17.08 12.81
N THR A 235 -12.35 -16.09 12.71
CA THR A 235 -12.50 -14.86 13.51
C THR A 235 -13.25 -13.80 12.70
N ARG A 236 -14.58 -13.89 12.67
CA ARG A 236 -15.38 -12.68 12.55
C ARG A 236 -14.94 -11.76 13.70
N PRO A 237 -14.62 -10.48 13.46
CA PRO A 237 -14.61 -9.53 14.55
C PRO A 237 -16.06 -9.44 15.03
N ASP A 238 -16.34 -10.08 16.16
CA ASP A 238 -17.47 -9.89 17.06
C ASP A 238 -18.83 -9.56 16.37
N ALA A 239 -19.67 -10.59 16.25
CA ALA A 239 -21.12 -10.40 16.26
C ALA A 239 -21.59 -9.99 17.65
#